data_AF-A0A427AP61-F1
#
_entry.id   AF-A0A427AP61-F1
#
_cell.length_a   1.000
_cell.length_b   1.000
_cell.length_c   1.000
_cell.angle_alpha   90.00
_cell.angle_beta   90.00
_cell.angle_gamma   90.00
#
_symmetry.space_group_name_H-M   'P 1'
#
loop_
_entity.id
_entity.type
_entity.pdbx_description
1 polymer ?
#
loop_
_entity_poly.entity_id
_entity_poly.type
_entity_poly.pdbx_seq_one_letter_code
_entity_poly.pdbx_strand_id
1 'polypeptide(L)'
;MGRWWPSRLLLGLLCAVVSAGLVGRTDGGVTSSFVRKPAKAVDMPIDSDVFRVPPGYNAPQQNHICCNFLDLNSGLNWLSSLGLKVHITQGNHDGSAMIISWVTEEEEPGSSKVLYGTDRDQLDFNSEGKYTRYKFYDYTSGYIHHCTLRHLKVIRIIMFYCSFLFFFFWICMTDVEFDSHAFLQHDTKYYYAVGIGHTIRKFWFTTPPEVGPDVPYTFGLIGDLGQSHDSNVTLTHYESNPKAQTVLFVGDLSYADKYPNHDNVRWDTWGRFVERSTAYHPWIWTAGNHEIDFAPEIVSRTLTHTHRYHVPYRSSGSTAPF
;
A
#
# COMPACT_ATOMS: atom_id res chain seq x y z
N MET A 1 20.75 -62.12 41.29
CA MET A 1 20.70 -61.79 39.85
C MET A 1 19.86 -60.54 39.67
N GLY A 2 20.36 -59.55 38.94
CA GLY A 2 19.68 -58.28 38.66
C GLY A 2 20.69 -57.26 38.15
N ARG A 3 21.15 -57.45 36.91
CA ARG A 3 22.11 -56.56 36.24
C ARG A 3 21.43 -55.21 35.93
N TRP A 4 21.54 -54.23 36.83
CA TRP A 4 21.00 -52.87 36.65
C TRP A 4 21.95 -51.88 35.92
N TRP A 5 23.10 -52.36 35.44
CA TRP A 5 24.12 -51.53 34.80
C TRP A 5 23.97 -51.31 33.27
N PRO A 6 23.29 -52.16 32.46
CA PRO A 6 23.25 -51.94 31.01
C PRO A 6 22.42 -50.72 30.59
N SER A 7 21.32 -50.44 31.30
CA SER A 7 20.33 -49.44 30.89
C SER A 7 20.78 -47.99 31.08
N ARG A 8 21.58 -47.69 32.12
CA ARG A 8 22.14 -46.35 32.33
C ARG A 8 23.26 -46.01 31.34
N LEU A 9 24.06 -47.01 30.97
CA LEU A 9 25.08 -46.89 29.93
C LEU A 9 24.44 -46.69 28.54
N LEU A 10 23.40 -47.46 28.22
CA LEU A 10 22.63 -47.29 26.98
C LEU A 10 21.95 -45.92 26.91
N LEU A 11 21.34 -45.44 28.00
CA LEU A 11 20.73 -44.12 28.04
C LEU A 11 21.77 -43.00 27.89
N GLY A 12 22.92 -43.14 28.57
CA GLY A 12 24.05 -42.22 28.42
C GLY A 12 24.60 -42.16 27.00
N LEU A 13 24.74 -43.32 26.34
CA LEU A 13 25.15 -43.41 24.94
C LEU A 13 24.11 -42.81 24.00
N LEU A 14 22.82 -43.05 24.24
CA LEU A 14 21.74 -42.47 23.44
C LEU A 14 21.72 -40.94 23.56
N CYS A 15 21.85 -40.40 24.78
CA CYS A 15 21.95 -38.97 25.02
C CYS A 15 23.19 -38.36 24.35
N ALA A 16 24.34 -39.05 24.39
CA ALA A 16 25.56 -38.60 23.73
C ALA A 16 25.43 -38.60 22.20
N VAL A 17 24.79 -39.61 21.61
CA VAL A 17 24.53 -39.69 20.16
C VAL A 17 23.52 -38.63 19.71
N VAL A 18 22.45 -38.38 20.49
CA VAL A 18 21.49 -37.30 20.21
C VAL A 18 22.15 -35.93 20.32
N SER A 19 22.99 -35.72 21.34
CA SER A 19 23.72 -34.45 21.52
C SER A 19 24.74 -34.24 20.39
N ALA A 20 25.50 -35.27 20.02
CA ALA A 20 26.45 -35.22 18.90
C ALA A 20 25.76 -35.05 17.54
N GLY A 21 24.54 -35.56 17.36
CA GLY A 21 23.71 -35.35 16.17
C GLY A 21 23.06 -33.97 16.09
N LEU A 22 23.03 -33.21 17.20
CA LEU A 22 22.55 -31.84 17.29
C LEU A 22 23.70 -30.81 17.19
N VAL A 23 24.90 -31.17 17.66
CA VAL A 23 26.11 -30.34 17.52
C VAL A 23 26.56 -30.37 16.06
N GLY A 24 26.15 -29.34 15.31
CA GLY A 24 26.38 -29.21 13.87
C GLY A 24 25.11 -28.97 13.04
N ARG A 25 23.92 -28.97 13.67
CA ARG A 25 22.65 -28.61 13.00
C ARG A 25 22.15 -27.20 13.28
N THR A 26 22.90 -26.42 14.04
CA THR A 26 22.68 -24.99 14.18
C THR A 26 23.66 -24.26 13.28
N ASP A 27 23.18 -23.78 12.13
CA ASP A 27 23.90 -22.78 11.36
C ASP A 27 23.88 -21.49 12.18
N GLY A 28 24.97 -21.21 12.89
CA GLY A 28 25.13 -19.97 13.63
C GLY A 28 25.18 -18.84 12.62
N GLY A 29 24.15 -17.99 12.60
CA GLY A 29 23.98 -16.96 11.57
C GLY A 29 25.28 -16.20 11.26
N VAL A 30 25.58 -16.07 9.97
CA VAL A 30 26.72 -15.28 9.48
C VAL A 30 26.44 -13.80 9.73
N THR A 31 27.30 -13.15 10.50
CA THR A 31 27.27 -11.68 10.67
C THR A 31 28.13 -11.04 9.59
N SER A 32 27.60 -9.98 8.97
CA SER A 32 28.36 -9.18 8.00
C SER A 32 29.53 -8.46 8.68
N SER A 33 30.62 -8.25 7.96
CA SER A 33 31.71 -7.36 8.39
C SER A 33 31.31 -5.87 8.35
N PHE A 34 30.10 -5.56 7.87
CA PHE A 34 29.55 -4.22 7.86
C PHE A 34 29.36 -3.69 9.28
N VAL A 35 30.02 -2.56 9.57
CA VAL A 35 29.85 -1.79 10.80
C VAL A 35 29.17 -0.48 10.45
N ARG A 36 27.97 -0.24 11.00
CA ARG A 36 27.27 1.03 10.80
C ARG A 36 28.09 2.18 11.40
N LYS A 37 28.04 3.36 10.78
CA LYS A 37 28.60 4.57 11.39
C LYS A 37 27.89 4.85 12.72
N PRO A 38 28.60 5.22 13.80
CA PRO A 38 27.99 5.44 15.11
C PRO A 38 27.10 6.70 15.16
N ALA A 39 27.29 7.63 14.23
CA ALA A 39 26.48 8.84 14.13
C ALA A 39 25.04 8.50 13.70
N LYS A 40 24.07 9.22 14.27
CA LYS A 40 22.66 9.17 13.85
C LYS A 40 22.56 9.67 12.40
N ALA A 41 21.69 9.04 11.62
CA ALA A 41 21.33 9.55 10.29
C ALA A 41 20.82 10.99 10.40
N VAL A 42 21.26 11.85 9.47
CA VAL A 42 20.90 13.26 9.44
C VAL A 42 19.72 13.43 8.50
N ASP A 43 18.64 14.00 9.02
CA ASP A 43 17.44 14.32 8.25
C ASP A 43 17.77 15.34 7.16
N MET A 44 17.19 15.15 5.98
CA MET A 44 17.41 16.05 4.87
C MET A 44 16.83 17.46 5.19
N PRO A 45 17.52 18.54 4.81
CA PRO A 45 17.02 19.91 4.96
C PRO A 45 15.68 20.13 4.25
N ILE A 46 14.84 21.03 4.77
CA ILE A 46 13.48 21.27 4.22
C ILE A 46 13.48 21.78 2.77
N ASP A 47 14.56 22.43 2.36
CA ASP A 47 14.82 22.98 1.02
C ASP A 47 15.49 21.97 0.08
N SER A 48 15.63 20.70 0.49
CA SER A 48 16.15 19.64 -0.37
C SER A 48 15.26 19.44 -1.61
N ASP A 49 15.91 19.11 -2.72
CA ASP A 49 15.26 18.84 -4.02
C ASP A 49 14.14 17.80 -3.94
N VAL A 50 14.35 16.74 -3.15
CA VAL A 50 13.37 15.67 -2.92
C VAL A 50 12.10 16.11 -2.21
N PHE A 51 12.10 17.28 -1.55
CA PHE A 51 10.92 17.83 -0.86
C PHE A 51 10.24 18.94 -1.65
N ARG A 52 10.69 19.22 -2.87
CA ARG A 52 10.19 20.32 -3.68
C ARG A 52 8.70 20.17 -3.97
N VAL A 53 7.96 21.25 -3.76
CA VAL A 53 6.53 21.32 -4.10
C VAL A 53 6.38 21.37 -5.64
N PRO A 54 5.49 20.55 -6.23
CA PRO A 54 5.18 20.61 -7.66
C PRO A 54 4.69 22.01 -8.06
N PRO A 55 5.18 22.57 -9.18
CA PRO A 55 4.75 23.90 -9.62
C PRO A 55 3.33 23.88 -10.18
N GLY A 56 2.65 25.02 -10.09
CA GLY A 56 1.32 25.23 -10.65
C GLY A 56 0.25 25.36 -9.56
N TYR A 57 -0.79 26.16 -9.85
CA TYR A 57 -1.89 26.36 -8.90
C TYR A 57 -2.59 25.04 -8.62
N ASN A 58 -2.73 24.71 -7.33
CA ASN A 58 -3.38 23.51 -6.84
C ASN A 58 -2.82 22.21 -7.43
N ALA A 59 -1.51 22.19 -7.73
CA ALA A 59 -0.84 21.03 -8.26
C ALA A 59 -0.89 19.86 -7.24
N PRO A 60 -1.42 18.69 -7.61
CA PRO A 60 -1.40 17.52 -6.76
C PRO A 60 0.01 17.16 -6.33
N GLN A 61 0.19 16.83 -5.06
CA GLN A 61 1.46 16.42 -4.48
C GLN A 61 1.27 15.21 -3.57
N GLN A 62 2.39 14.60 -3.14
CA GLN A 62 2.37 13.43 -2.26
C GLN A 62 1.58 12.25 -2.86
N ASN A 63 1.63 12.11 -4.19
CA ASN A 63 0.88 11.07 -4.91
C ASN A 63 1.37 9.68 -4.49
N HIS A 64 0.42 8.82 -4.14
CA HIS A 64 0.73 7.44 -3.80
C HIS A 64 -0.41 6.50 -4.14
N ILE A 65 -0.05 5.28 -4.48
CA ILE A 65 -0.98 4.21 -4.83
C ILE A 65 -0.81 3.01 -3.89
N CYS A 66 -1.92 2.33 -3.57
CA CYS A 66 -1.92 1.20 -2.66
C CYS A 66 -2.67 0.01 -3.24
N CYS A 67 -2.09 -1.19 -3.06
CA CYS A 67 -2.58 -2.48 -3.56
C CYS A 67 -2.38 -3.64 -2.52
N ASN A 68 -2.86 -4.87 -2.74
CA ASN A 68 -2.90 -6.12 -1.90
C ASN A 68 -2.20 -7.10 -2.79
N PHE A 69 -1.50 -7.96 -2.10
CA PHE A 69 -1.57 -9.34 -2.48
C PHE A 69 -2.13 -10.04 -1.28
N LEU A 70 -3.19 -10.86 -1.44
CA LEU A 70 -3.33 -12.13 -0.74
C LEU A 70 -4.74 -12.73 -0.86
N ASP A 71 -4.76 -13.96 -1.40
CA ASP A 71 -5.39 -15.10 -0.74
C ASP A 71 -4.29 -16.15 -0.49
N LEU A 72 -3.86 -16.31 0.76
CA LEU A 72 -2.96 -17.42 1.17
C LEU A 72 -3.76 -18.64 1.66
N ASN A 73 -5.10 -18.63 1.58
CA ASN A 73 -5.96 -19.62 2.24
C ASN A 73 -6.90 -20.41 1.32
N SER A 74 -6.87 -20.25 0.00
CA SER A 74 -7.73 -21.06 -0.90
C SER A 74 -7.38 -22.55 -0.95
N GLY A 75 -6.39 -23.06 -0.18
CA GLY A 75 -5.96 -24.47 -0.24
C GLY A 75 -5.78 -25.26 1.07
N LEU A 76 -5.70 -24.66 2.27
CA LEU A 76 -5.26 -25.41 3.47
C LEU A 76 -6.03 -25.01 4.75
N ASN A 77 -7.28 -25.48 4.85
CA ASN A 77 -8.18 -25.27 5.99
C ASN A 77 -7.74 -25.89 7.34
N TRP A 78 -6.51 -26.39 7.49
CA TRP A 78 -6.05 -27.08 8.69
C TRP A 78 -4.93 -26.36 9.48
N LEU A 79 -4.35 -25.27 8.95
CA LEU A 79 -3.33 -24.46 9.65
C LEU A 79 -3.89 -23.25 10.41
N SER A 80 -5.22 -23.03 10.38
CA SER A 80 -5.91 -21.95 11.10
C SER A 80 -5.83 -22.04 12.63
N SER A 81 -5.24 -23.11 13.18
CA SER A 81 -5.08 -23.32 14.63
C SER A 81 -3.76 -22.79 15.22
N LEU A 82 -2.83 -22.27 14.42
CA LEU A 82 -1.51 -21.84 14.90
C LEU A 82 -1.33 -20.32 15.09
N GLY A 83 -2.41 -19.52 14.98
CA GLY A 83 -2.43 -18.14 15.49
C GLY A 83 -1.49 -17.12 14.81
N LEU A 84 -0.85 -17.46 13.69
CA LEU A 84 -0.09 -16.51 12.88
C LEU A 84 -0.88 -16.15 11.62
N LYS A 85 -1.58 -15.02 11.68
CA LYS A 85 -2.35 -14.46 10.57
C LYS A 85 -1.69 -13.16 10.14
N VAL A 86 -0.85 -13.21 9.11
CA VAL A 86 -0.30 -12.00 8.49
C VAL A 86 -1.29 -11.57 7.40
N HIS A 87 -2.06 -10.52 7.68
CA HIS A 87 -2.90 -9.86 6.69
C HIS A 87 -2.08 -8.77 6.00
N ILE A 88 -1.80 -8.95 4.72
CA ILE A 88 -1.35 -7.90 3.80
C ILE A 88 -2.65 -7.43 3.06
N THR A 89 -2.87 -6.14 2.71
CA THR A 89 -4.21 -5.63 2.19
C THR A 89 -4.22 -4.70 0.90
N GLN A 90 -5.08 -4.94 -0.16
CA GLN A 90 -5.39 -4.23 -1.53
C GLN A 90 -6.85 -3.86 -1.52
N GLY A 91 -7.14 -2.80 -2.27
CA GLY A 91 -8.44 -2.39 -2.76
C GLY A 91 -9.46 -3.53 -2.90
N ASN A 92 -9.12 -4.74 -3.34
CA ASN A 92 -9.97 -5.93 -3.33
C ASN A 92 -9.18 -7.25 -3.23
N HIS A 93 -9.89 -8.36 -3.10
CA HIS A 93 -9.34 -9.70 -2.84
C HIS A 93 -8.48 -10.27 -3.98
N ASP A 94 -8.61 -9.78 -5.21
CA ASP A 94 -8.02 -10.33 -6.44
C ASP A 94 -6.94 -9.44 -7.08
N GLY A 95 -6.76 -8.20 -6.61
CA GLY A 95 -5.79 -7.27 -7.19
C GLY A 95 -6.33 -6.39 -8.31
N SER A 96 -7.64 -6.38 -8.53
CA SER A 96 -8.29 -5.72 -9.67
C SER A 96 -8.81 -4.30 -9.38
N ALA A 97 -8.41 -3.72 -8.24
CA ALA A 97 -8.69 -2.33 -7.84
C ALA A 97 -7.44 -1.62 -7.31
N MET A 98 -7.33 -0.32 -7.53
CA MET A 98 -6.22 0.51 -7.05
C MET A 98 -6.75 1.70 -6.25
N ILE A 99 -6.15 2.02 -5.10
CA ILE A 99 -6.43 3.28 -4.40
C ILE A 99 -5.41 4.31 -4.87
N ILE A 100 -5.88 5.43 -5.42
CA ILE A 100 -5.06 6.59 -5.79
C ILE A 100 -5.29 7.69 -4.75
N SER A 101 -4.21 8.21 -4.20
CA SER A 101 -4.26 9.24 -3.16
C SER A 101 -3.29 10.36 -3.44
N TRP A 102 -3.67 11.60 -3.10
CA TRP A 102 -2.85 12.79 -3.27
C TRP A 102 -3.31 13.91 -2.34
N VAL A 103 -2.49 14.96 -2.24
CA VAL A 103 -2.78 16.16 -1.46
C VAL A 103 -2.81 17.39 -2.37
N THR A 104 -3.74 18.29 -2.09
CA THR A 104 -3.82 19.66 -2.62
C THR A 104 -3.75 20.66 -1.46
N GLU A 105 -3.05 21.79 -1.64
CA GLU A 105 -2.71 22.71 -0.54
C GLU A 105 -3.30 24.12 -0.67
N GLU A 106 -4.02 24.41 -1.75
CA GLU A 106 -4.58 25.75 -1.98
C GLU A 106 -5.85 26.01 -1.14
N GLU A 107 -6.44 27.21 -1.27
CA GLU A 107 -7.64 27.64 -0.55
C GLU A 107 -8.88 26.76 -0.81
N GLU A 108 -8.92 26.06 -1.94
CA GLU A 108 -10.01 25.16 -2.31
C GLU A 108 -9.54 23.72 -2.55
N PRO A 109 -10.39 22.71 -2.25
CA PRO A 109 -9.99 21.31 -2.31
C PRO A 109 -9.58 20.83 -3.70
N GLY A 110 -10.12 21.43 -4.76
CA GLY A 110 -10.02 20.87 -6.11
C GLY A 110 -10.83 19.58 -6.28
N SER A 111 -10.71 18.95 -7.45
CA SER A 111 -11.46 17.74 -7.79
C SER A 111 -10.84 16.48 -7.17
N SER A 112 -11.67 15.58 -6.62
CA SER A 112 -11.27 14.22 -6.22
C SER A 112 -11.39 13.21 -7.37
N LYS A 113 -11.55 13.69 -8.61
CA LYS A 113 -11.71 12.85 -9.79
C LYS A 113 -10.36 12.36 -10.29
N VAL A 114 -10.31 11.07 -10.63
CA VAL A 114 -9.18 10.46 -11.35
C VAL A 114 -9.65 10.11 -12.75
N LEU A 115 -8.89 10.52 -13.77
CA LEU A 115 -9.02 10.00 -15.13
C LEU A 115 -7.98 8.91 -15.34
N TYR A 116 -8.32 7.81 -16.01
CA TYR A 116 -7.39 6.72 -16.25
C TYR A 116 -7.69 5.96 -17.55
N GLY A 117 -6.69 5.24 -18.07
CA GLY A 117 -6.78 4.49 -19.32
C GLY A 117 -5.51 3.69 -19.59
N THR A 118 -5.53 2.80 -20.58
CA THR A 118 -4.35 2.05 -21.04
C THR A 118 -3.51 2.86 -22.03
N ASP A 119 -4.09 3.90 -22.64
CA ASP A 119 -3.40 4.89 -23.46
C ASP A 119 -3.02 6.11 -22.61
N ARG A 120 -1.81 6.63 -22.82
CA ARG A 120 -1.28 7.80 -22.10
C ARG A 120 -1.98 9.11 -22.49
N ASP A 121 -2.39 9.20 -23.75
CA ASP A 121 -2.96 10.39 -24.34
C ASP A 121 -4.49 10.36 -24.31
N GLN A 122 -5.07 9.17 -24.17
CA GLN A 122 -6.51 8.95 -24.09
C GLN A 122 -6.92 8.22 -22.79
N LEU A 123 -7.38 8.98 -21.81
CA LEU A 123 -7.86 8.47 -20.51
C LEU A 123 -9.39 8.32 -20.55
N ASP A 124 -9.87 7.21 -21.12
CA ASP A 124 -11.30 6.97 -21.41
C ASP A 124 -12.17 6.75 -20.16
N PHE A 125 -11.55 6.47 -19.02
CA PHE A 125 -12.25 6.12 -17.79
C PHE A 125 -12.07 7.16 -16.71
N ASN A 126 -13.02 7.19 -15.78
CA ASN A 126 -12.94 8.06 -14.62
C ASN A 126 -13.54 7.43 -13.37
N SER A 127 -13.05 7.86 -12.21
CA SER A 127 -13.59 7.50 -10.91
C SER A 127 -13.63 8.73 -10.01
N GLU A 128 -14.67 8.83 -9.18
CA GLU A 128 -14.87 9.95 -8.25
C GLU A 128 -14.44 9.51 -6.84
N GLY A 129 -13.45 10.19 -6.30
CA GLY A 129 -12.96 9.99 -4.94
C GLY A 129 -13.68 10.86 -3.91
N LYS A 130 -13.11 10.87 -2.70
CA LYS A 130 -13.48 11.80 -1.62
C LYS A 130 -12.22 12.46 -1.11
N TYR A 131 -12.37 13.64 -0.53
CA TYR A 131 -11.29 14.27 0.21
C TYR A 131 -11.62 14.36 1.70
N THR A 132 -10.56 14.45 2.50
CA THR A 132 -10.62 14.73 3.93
C THR A 132 -9.55 15.76 4.30
N ARG A 133 -9.64 16.29 5.52
CA ARG A 133 -8.66 17.21 6.08
C ARG A 133 -8.61 16.96 7.58
N TYR A 134 -7.44 17.04 8.18
CA TYR A 134 -7.30 16.88 9.63
C TYR A 134 -6.53 18.04 10.24
N LYS A 135 -6.71 18.20 11.56
CA LYS A 135 -5.90 19.09 12.39
C LYS A 135 -5.11 18.25 13.36
N PHE A 136 -3.87 18.65 13.60
CA PHE A 136 -3.01 18.06 14.61
C PHE A 136 -2.29 19.20 15.31
N TYR A 137 -2.64 19.45 16.57
CA TYR A 137 -2.17 20.64 17.30
C TYR A 137 -2.48 21.94 16.49
N ASP A 138 -1.46 22.74 16.15
CA ASP A 138 -1.57 23.95 15.33
C ASP A 138 -1.47 23.69 13.82
N TYR A 139 -1.09 22.49 13.42
CA TYR A 139 -1.03 22.06 12.03
C TYR A 139 -2.42 21.74 11.49
N THR A 140 -2.68 22.18 10.25
CA THR A 140 -3.85 21.77 9.49
C THR A 140 -3.40 21.26 8.13
N SER A 141 -3.81 20.03 7.78
CA SER A 141 -3.38 19.44 6.51
C SER A 141 -3.89 20.19 5.28
N GLY A 142 -3.28 19.93 4.12
CA GLY A 142 -3.97 20.11 2.84
C GLY A 142 -5.21 19.23 2.73
N TYR A 143 -5.91 19.31 1.60
CA TYR A 143 -7.01 18.41 1.29
C TYR A 143 -6.44 17.09 0.77
N ILE A 144 -6.73 16.00 1.47
CA ILE A 144 -6.21 14.66 1.18
C ILE A 144 -7.29 13.90 0.43
N HIS A 145 -7.02 13.57 -0.82
CA HIS A 145 -7.94 12.86 -1.69
C HIS A 145 -7.64 11.37 -1.70
N HIS A 146 -8.70 10.56 -1.71
CA HIS A 146 -8.65 9.13 -1.95
C HIS A 146 -9.69 8.75 -2.99
N CYS A 147 -9.25 8.11 -4.06
CA CYS A 147 -10.09 7.61 -5.13
C CYS A 147 -9.78 6.15 -5.39
N THR A 148 -10.78 5.28 -5.22
CA THR A 148 -10.62 3.87 -5.56
C THR A 148 -11.02 3.66 -7.02
N LEU A 149 -10.09 3.17 -7.82
CA LEU A 149 -10.33 2.74 -9.18
C LEU A 149 -10.98 1.35 -9.13
N ARG A 150 -12.28 1.33 -9.36
CA ARG A 150 -13.08 0.13 -9.63
C ARG A 150 -13.93 0.46 -10.84
N HIS A 151 -13.97 -0.44 -11.80
CA HIS A 151 -14.71 -0.18 -13.02
C HIS A 151 -16.20 -0.47 -12.81
N LEU A 152 -16.91 0.37 -12.06
CA LEU A 152 -18.37 0.25 -12.01
C LEU A 152 -18.94 0.85 -13.29
N LYS A 153 -19.17 0.02 -14.32
CA LYS A 153 -20.01 0.46 -15.43
C LYS A 153 -21.41 0.68 -14.88
N VAL A 154 -21.88 1.93 -14.93
CA VAL A 154 -23.29 2.26 -14.79
C VAL A 154 -24.05 1.45 -15.84
N ILE A 155 -24.94 0.56 -15.39
CA ILE A 155 -25.85 -0.16 -16.28
C ILE A 155 -26.64 0.88 -17.07
N ARG A 156 -26.30 1.07 -18.35
CA ARG A 156 -27.08 1.89 -19.27
C ARG A 156 -28.23 1.01 -19.74
N ILE A 157 -29.39 1.14 -19.09
CA ILE A 157 -30.63 0.54 -19.62
C ILE A 157 -31.01 1.35 -20.87
N ILE A 158 -30.71 0.83 -22.06
CA ILE A 158 -31.24 1.40 -23.31
C ILE A 158 -32.66 0.86 -23.46
N MET A 159 -33.66 1.67 -23.11
CA MET A 159 -35.06 1.35 -23.43
C MET A 159 -35.33 1.67 -24.90
N PHE A 160 -35.50 0.65 -25.73
CA PHE A 160 -36.08 0.81 -27.06
C PHE A 160 -37.62 0.85 -26.93
N TYR A 161 -38.22 2.01 -27.22
CA TYR A 161 -39.67 2.08 -27.41
C TYR A 161 -39.99 1.73 -28.87
N CYS A 162 -40.49 0.52 -29.11
CA CYS A 162 -41.10 0.16 -30.39
C CYS A 162 -42.61 0.42 -30.29
N SER A 163 -43.10 1.44 -30.99
CA SER A 163 -44.54 1.66 -31.13
C SER A 163 -45.06 0.85 -32.31
N PHE A 164 -45.68 -0.31 -32.06
CA PHE A 164 -46.60 -0.89 -33.02
C PHE A 164 -47.84 -1.47 -32.35
N LEU A 165 -48.98 -1.07 -32.90
CA LEU A 165 -50.34 -1.47 -32.57
C LEU A 165 -50.49 -3.00 -32.70
N PHE A 166 -51.36 -3.57 -31.85
CA PHE A 166 -51.87 -4.95 -31.80
C PHE A 166 -51.20 -5.91 -30.80
N PHE A 167 -52.00 -6.22 -29.75
CA PHE A 167 -52.09 -7.48 -29.00
C PHE A 167 -50.96 -8.48 -29.24
N PHE A 168 -50.05 -8.67 -28.28
CA PHE A 168 -49.56 -9.95 -27.77
C PHE A 168 -48.55 -9.69 -26.63
N PHE A 169 -48.46 -10.65 -25.71
CA PHE A 169 -47.65 -10.68 -24.48
C PHE A 169 -46.28 -9.97 -24.60
N TRP A 170 -46.06 -8.92 -23.79
CA TRP A 170 -44.80 -8.18 -23.74
C TRP A 170 -43.86 -8.82 -22.72
N ILE A 171 -42.96 -9.70 -23.17
CA ILE A 171 -41.73 -9.99 -22.43
C ILE A 171 -40.70 -8.98 -22.91
N CYS A 172 -40.42 -7.99 -22.06
CA CYS A 172 -39.31 -7.07 -22.29
C CYS A 172 -38.03 -7.88 -22.04
N MET A 173 -37.35 -8.34 -23.09
CA MET A 173 -35.97 -8.81 -22.94
C MET A 173 -35.11 -7.58 -22.69
N THR A 174 -34.71 -7.40 -21.43
CA THR A 174 -33.59 -6.53 -21.11
C THR A 174 -32.32 -7.24 -21.57
N ASP A 175 -31.73 -6.80 -22.68
CA ASP A 175 -30.34 -7.15 -22.97
C ASP A 175 -29.48 -6.43 -21.93
N VAL A 176 -29.14 -7.14 -20.85
CA VAL A 176 -28.09 -6.72 -19.93
C VAL A 176 -26.78 -7.12 -20.59
N GLU A 177 -26.16 -6.20 -21.32
CA GLU A 177 -24.75 -6.34 -21.70
C GLU A 177 -23.93 -6.33 -20.41
N PHE A 178 -23.56 -7.52 -19.94
CA PHE A 178 -22.60 -7.69 -18.85
C PHE A 178 -21.21 -7.48 -19.45
N ASP A 179 -20.73 -6.24 -19.35
CA ASP A 179 -19.37 -5.91 -19.73
C ASP A 179 -18.41 -6.61 -18.75
N SER A 180 -17.58 -7.53 -19.23
CA SER A 180 -16.57 -8.25 -18.43
C SER A 180 -15.51 -7.31 -17.82
N HIS A 181 -15.60 -6.02 -18.11
CA HIS A 181 -14.68 -4.95 -17.74
C HIS A 181 -15.10 -4.21 -16.46
N ALA A 182 -15.66 -4.89 -15.45
CA ALA A 182 -16.04 -4.26 -14.18
C ALA A 182 -14.85 -3.97 -13.23
N PHE A 183 -13.65 -4.41 -13.62
CA PHE A 183 -12.44 -4.34 -12.83
C PHE A 183 -11.24 -3.94 -13.68
N LEU A 184 -10.14 -3.51 -13.05
CA LEU A 184 -8.88 -3.32 -13.77
C LEU A 184 -8.37 -4.68 -14.25
N GLN A 185 -7.90 -4.74 -15.49
CA GLN A 185 -7.32 -5.96 -16.06
C GLN A 185 -6.00 -6.26 -15.35
N HIS A 186 -5.70 -7.54 -15.14
CA HIS A 186 -4.43 -8.00 -14.58
C HIS A 186 -3.27 -7.74 -15.56
N ASP A 187 -2.05 -7.65 -15.01
CA ASP A 187 -0.80 -7.47 -15.76
C ASP A 187 -0.87 -6.37 -16.84
N THR A 188 -1.57 -5.28 -16.52
CA THR A 188 -1.90 -4.22 -17.47
C THR A 188 -1.39 -2.88 -16.96
N LYS A 189 -0.71 -2.15 -17.84
CA LYS A 189 -0.25 -0.80 -17.55
C LYS A 189 -1.39 0.20 -17.74
N TYR A 190 -1.65 0.98 -16.72
CA TYR A 190 -2.61 2.08 -16.72
C TYR A 190 -1.89 3.41 -16.51
N TYR A 191 -2.31 4.41 -17.26
CA TYR A 191 -2.00 5.81 -17.01
C TYR A 191 -3.14 6.43 -16.21
N TYR A 192 -2.82 7.37 -15.33
CA TYR A 192 -3.83 8.11 -14.58
C TYR A 192 -3.47 9.57 -14.43
N ALA A 193 -4.48 10.42 -14.30
CA ALA A 193 -4.37 11.85 -14.12
C ALA A 193 -5.19 12.34 -12.93
N VAL A 194 -4.60 13.26 -12.18
CA VAL A 194 -5.18 13.92 -11.00
C VAL A 194 -5.02 15.44 -11.12
N GLY A 195 -5.73 16.20 -10.28
CA GLY A 195 -5.74 17.67 -10.35
C GLY A 195 -6.65 18.21 -11.45
N ILE A 196 -7.70 17.45 -11.80
CA ILE A 196 -8.65 17.82 -12.85
C ILE A 196 -9.34 19.14 -12.49
N GLY A 197 -9.30 20.09 -13.43
CA GLY A 197 -9.81 21.47 -13.25
C GLY A 197 -8.73 22.51 -12.94
N HIS A 198 -7.53 22.07 -12.51
CA HIS A 198 -6.39 22.94 -12.20
C HIS A 198 -5.12 22.44 -12.88
N THR A 199 -4.00 22.36 -12.15
CA THR A 199 -2.75 21.80 -12.63
C THR A 199 -2.85 20.27 -12.66
N ILE A 200 -2.94 19.71 -13.86
CA ILE A 200 -3.04 18.26 -14.06
C ILE A 200 -1.65 17.62 -14.00
N ARG A 201 -1.52 16.55 -13.23
CA ARG A 201 -0.33 15.68 -13.23
C ARG A 201 -0.71 14.27 -13.69
N LYS A 202 0.13 13.68 -14.55
CA LYS A 202 -0.05 12.34 -15.11
C LYS A 202 1.01 11.38 -14.57
N PHE A 203 0.58 10.17 -14.24
CA PHE A 203 1.40 9.08 -13.72
C PHE A 203 0.98 7.77 -14.40
N TRP A 204 1.57 6.65 -13.98
CA TRP A 204 1.21 5.33 -14.47
C TRP A 204 1.51 4.26 -13.42
N PHE A 205 0.83 3.13 -13.48
CA PHE A 205 1.12 1.93 -12.69
C PHE A 205 0.84 0.69 -13.53
N THR A 206 1.32 -0.47 -13.07
CA THR A 206 0.96 -1.76 -13.65
C THR A 206 0.20 -2.57 -12.61
N THR A 207 -0.98 -3.09 -12.99
CA THR A 207 -1.75 -3.99 -12.13
C THR A 207 -1.00 -5.30 -11.92
N PRO A 208 -1.24 -6.00 -10.80
CA PRO A 208 -0.64 -7.29 -10.57
C PRO A 208 -1.12 -8.33 -11.60
N PRO A 209 -0.33 -9.36 -11.89
CA PRO A 209 -0.83 -10.53 -12.62
C PRO A 209 -1.96 -11.21 -11.85
N GLU A 210 -2.77 -12.00 -12.55
CA GLU A 210 -3.82 -12.78 -11.91
C GLU A 210 -3.22 -13.73 -10.86
N VAL A 211 -3.94 -13.94 -9.76
CA VAL A 211 -3.45 -14.77 -8.65
C VAL A 211 -3.33 -16.23 -9.11
N GLY A 212 -2.17 -16.83 -8.93
CA GLY A 212 -1.92 -18.23 -9.23
C GLY A 212 -0.71 -18.79 -8.46
N PRO A 213 -0.64 -20.12 -8.29
CA PRO A 213 0.38 -20.76 -7.45
C PRO A 213 1.82 -20.57 -7.95
N ASP A 214 2.00 -20.39 -9.26
CA ASP A 214 3.31 -20.30 -9.92
C ASP A 214 3.58 -18.92 -10.53
N VAL A 215 2.82 -17.90 -10.12
CA VAL A 215 2.92 -16.55 -10.69
C VAL A 215 4.07 -15.80 -10.01
N PRO A 216 5.15 -15.44 -10.74
CA PRO A 216 6.28 -14.74 -10.15
C PRO A 216 5.88 -13.29 -9.85
N TYR A 217 6.28 -12.81 -8.66
CA TYR A 217 6.08 -11.43 -8.26
C TYR A 217 7.22 -10.97 -7.35
N THR A 218 7.72 -9.75 -7.56
CA THR A 218 8.87 -9.22 -6.80
C THR A 218 8.45 -8.08 -5.87
N PHE A 219 8.52 -8.36 -4.57
CA PHE A 219 8.31 -7.37 -3.51
C PHE A 219 9.63 -6.72 -3.10
N GLY A 220 9.65 -5.39 -3.02
CA GLY A 220 10.59 -4.67 -2.16
C GLY A 220 10.12 -4.75 -0.71
N LEU A 221 11.06 -4.80 0.23
CA LEU A 221 10.77 -4.77 1.65
C LEU A 221 11.51 -3.58 2.26
N ILE A 222 10.76 -2.61 2.79
CA ILE A 222 11.29 -1.38 3.38
C ILE A 222 10.58 -1.15 4.71
N GLY A 223 11.29 -0.73 5.73
CA GLY A 223 10.73 -0.28 7.01
C GLY A 223 11.59 0.83 7.57
N ASP A 224 11.06 1.56 8.56
CA ASP A 224 11.83 2.54 9.32
C ASP A 224 12.51 3.58 8.41
N LEU A 225 11.81 4.00 7.35
CA LEU A 225 12.45 4.74 6.27
C LEU A 225 12.85 6.12 6.73
N GLY A 226 11.93 6.91 7.29
CA GLY A 226 12.16 8.32 7.58
C GLY A 226 12.55 9.13 6.35
N GLN A 227 13.23 10.26 6.58
CA GLN A 227 13.54 11.26 5.55
C GLN A 227 14.97 11.80 5.68
N SER A 228 15.90 10.91 6.01
CA SER A 228 17.33 11.18 6.09
C SER A 228 18.06 10.98 4.76
N HIS A 229 19.33 11.38 4.70
CA HIS A 229 20.16 11.06 3.54
C HIS A 229 20.28 9.54 3.30
N ASP A 230 20.35 8.73 4.37
CA ASP A 230 20.37 7.27 4.26
C ASP A 230 19.03 6.72 3.75
N SER A 231 17.92 7.36 4.11
CA SER A 231 16.59 7.07 3.57
C SER A 231 16.54 7.28 2.07
N ASN A 232 17.10 8.39 1.57
CA ASN A 232 17.19 8.68 0.15
C ASN A 232 18.06 7.66 -0.61
N VAL A 233 19.20 7.25 -0.04
CA VAL A 233 20.04 6.18 -0.61
C VAL A 233 19.27 4.85 -0.67
N THR A 234 18.56 4.50 0.39
CA THR A 234 17.76 3.27 0.47
C THR A 234 16.67 3.25 -0.62
N LEU A 235 15.91 4.33 -0.76
CA LEU A 235 14.88 4.45 -1.79
C LEU A 235 15.48 4.41 -3.20
N THR A 236 16.59 5.13 -3.43
CA THR A 236 17.30 5.12 -4.72
C THR A 236 17.79 3.71 -5.09
N HIS A 237 18.26 2.93 -4.10
CA HIS A 237 18.70 1.56 -4.34
C HIS A 237 17.53 0.64 -4.69
N TYR A 238 16.37 0.81 -4.04
CA TYR A 238 15.15 0.12 -4.44
C TYR A 238 14.73 0.48 -5.88
N GLU A 239 14.72 1.77 -6.22
CA GLU A 239 14.36 2.27 -7.56
C GLU A 239 15.31 1.77 -8.66
N SER A 240 16.56 1.44 -8.30
CA SER A 240 17.52 0.87 -9.25
C SER A 240 17.21 -0.58 -9.65
N ASN A 241 16.29 -1.26 -8.96
CA ASN A 241 15.88 -2.62 -9.29
C ASN A 241 14.72 -2.61 -10.31
N PRO A 242 14.97 -2.95 -11.59
CA PRO A 242 13.92 -2.92 -12.63
C PRO A 242 12.85 -4.00 -12.46
N LYS A 243 13.09 -4.99 -11.58
CA LYS A 243 12.12 -6.06 -11.30
C LYS A 243 11.16 -5.73 -10.18
N ALA A 244 11.41 -4.67 -9.41
CA ALA A 244 10.56 -4.33 -8.27
C ALA A 244 9.16 -3.89 -8.75
N GLN A 245 8.11 -4.49 -8.18
CA GLN A 245 6.74 -4.23 -8.62
C GLN A 245 5.89 -3.58 -7.53
N THR A 246 6.07 -3.99 -6.28
CA THR A 246 5.35 -3.47 -5.10
C THR A 246 6.31 -3.38 -3.93
N VAL A 247 6.09 -2.44 -3.00
CA VAL A 247 6.79 -2.39 -1.71
C VAL A 247 5.87 -2.89 -0.61
N LEU A 248 6.34 -3.84 0.20
CA LEU A 248 5.78 -4.10 1.52
C LEU A 248 6.49 -3.18 2.52
N PHE A 249 5.75 -2.22 3.07
CA PHE A 249 6.29 -1.20 3.96
C PHE A 249 5.97 -1.54 5.43
N VAL A 250 6.98 -1.88 6.22
CA VAL A 250 6.81 -2.50 7.55
C VAL A 250 6.75 -1.52 8.73
N GLY A 251 6.21 -0.32 8.50
CA GLY A 251 5.95 0.69 9.53
C GLY A 251 7.07 1.72 9.68
N ASP A 252 6.81 2.72 10.54
CA ASP A 252 7.69 3.85 10.84
C ASP A 252 8.04 4.66 9.58
N LEU A 253 7.04 5.42 9.10
CA LEU A 253 7.07 6.11 7.82
C LEU A 253 7.93 7.38 7.91
N SER A 254 7.39 8.45 8.50
CA SER A 254 7.96 9.80 8.38
C SER A 254 8.87 10.19 9.54
N TYR A 255 8.68 9.57 10.72
CA TYR A 255 9.25 9.99 12.00
C TYR A 255 8.94 11.46 12.36
N ALA A 256 7.79 11.99 11.93
CA ALA A 256 7.35 13.35 12.26
C ALA A 256 7.21 13.59 13.77
N ASP A 257 6.88 12.55 14.54
CA ASP A 257 6.78 12.57 16.00
C ASP A 257 8.11 12.86 16.73
N LYS A 258 9.26 12.73 16.04
CA LYS A 258 10.58 13.12 16.58
C LYS A 258 10.80 14.63 16.58
N TYR A 259 9.92 15.41 15.96
CA TYR A 259 10.01 16.86 15.87
C TYR A 259 9.15 17.54 16.94
N PRO A 260 9.46 18.80 17.33
CA PRO A 260 8.64 19.54 18.27
C PRO A 260 7.16 19.53 17.87
N ASN A 261 6.29 19.19 18.82
CA ASN A 261 4.84 19.07 18.64
C ASN A 261 4.40 18.08 17.53
N HIS A 262 5.25 17.11 17.20
CA HIS A 262 5.04 16.18 16.08
C HIS A 262 4.81 16.94 14.77
N ASP A 263 5.72 17.84 14.40
CA ASP A 263 5.59 18.72 13.24
C ASP A 263 5.13 17.96 11.99
N ASN A 264 3.84 18.09 11.67
CA ASN A 264 3.18 17.33 10.63
C ASN A 264 3.57 17.80 9.22
N VAL A 265 4.31 18.92 9.08
CA VAL A 265 4.98 19.29 7.84
C VAL A 265 5.96 18.18 7.41
N ARG A 266 6.50 17.42 8.38
CA ARG A 266 7.37 16.26 8.10
C ARG A 266 6.65 15.09 7.45
N TRP A 267 5.33 14.98 7.61
CA TRP A 267 4.54 14.05 6.80
C TRP A 267 4.42 14.53 5.35
N ASP A 268 4.30 15.85 5.14
CA ASP A 268 4.18 16.40 3.78
C ASP A 268 5.46 16.26 2.98
N THR A 269 6.61 16.56 3.61
CA THR A 269 7.93 16.38 2.99
C THR A 269 8.20 14.91 2.69
N TRP A 270 7.88 14.01 3.63
CA TRP A 270 8.02 12.58 3.42
C TRP A 270 7.16 12.10 2.25
N GLY A 271 5.90 12.53 2.18
CA GLY A 271 5.00 12.23 1.07
C GLY A 271 5.54 12.71 -0.28
N ARG A 272 6.11 13.92 -0.36
CA ARG A 272 6.77 14.42 -1.57
C ARG A 272 8.03 13.64 -1.93
N PHE A 273 8.81 13.24 -0.94
CA PHE A 273 10.03 12.46 -1.12
C PHE A 273 9.74 11.06 -1.70
N VAL A 274 8.77 10.34 -1.17
CA VAL A 274 8.45 8.97 -1.63
C VAL A 274 7.60 8.93 -2.90
N GLU A 275 6.97 10.05 -3.30
CA GLU A 275 6.11 10.16 -4.49
C GLU A 275 6.76 9.59 -5.75
N ARG A 276 8.07 9.81 -5.91
CA ARG A 276 8.85 9.33 -7.06
C ARG A 276 8.83 7.80 -7.21
N SER A 277 8.51 7.06 -6.14
CA SER A 277 8.23 5.63 -6.16
C SER A 277 6.74 5.33 -6.00
N THR A 278 6.09 5.90 -4.99
CA THR A 278 4.72 5.52 -4.59
C THR A 278 3.66 5.91 -5.62
N ALA A 279 3.93 6.85 -6.52
CA ALA A 279 3.02 7.19 -7.62
C ALA A 279 3.07 6.19 -8.78
N TYR A 280 4.04 5.25 -8.77
CA TYR A 280 4.26 4.31 -9.87
C TYR A 280 4.21 2.84 -9.42
N HIS A 281 4.74 2.55 -8.24
CA HIS A 281 4.70 1.23 -7.61
C HIS A 281 3.77 1.29 -6.40
N PRO A 282 2.84 0.33 -6.25
CA PRO A 282 2.05 0.26 -5.04
C PRO A 282 2.91 0.00 -3.83
N TRP A 283 2.62 0.72 -2.75
CA TRP A 283 3.19 0.42 -1.44
C TRP A 283 2.06 -0.11 -0.55
N ILE A 284 2.35 -1.18 0.19
CA ILE A 284 1.44 -1.79 1.15
C ILE A 284 1.85 -1.32 2.53
N TRP A 285 0.95 -0.56 3.15
CA TRP A 285 1.21 0.13 4.40
C TRP A 285 0.98 -0.79 5.59
N THR A 286 1.86 -0.70 6.58
CA THR A 286 1.62 -1.16 7.93
C THR A 286 1.95 -0.03 8.89
N ALA A 287 1.29 0.02 10.04
CA ALA A 287 1.57 1.03 11.06
C ALA A 287 2.67 0.55 12.01
N GLY A 288 3.72 1.36 12.15
CA GLY A 288 4.74 1.22 13.19
C GLY A 288 4.36 1.97 14.46
N ASN A 289 5.26 1.95 15.46
CA ASN A 289 5.01 2.68 16.70
C ASN A 289 5.10 4.21 16.52
N HIS A 290 5.84 4.67 15.51
CA HIS A 290 5.93 6.10 15.18
C HIS A 290 4.64 6.64 14.50
N GLU A 291 3.70 5.78 14.10
CA GLU A 291 2.39 6.17 13.56
C GLU A 291 1.27 6.25 14.62
N ILE A 292 1.58 5.91 15.88
CA ILE A 292 0.60 6.01 16.98
C ILE A 292 0.28 7.48 17.27
N ASP A 293 1.26 8.37 17.11
CA ASP A 293 1.13 9.82 17.35
C ASP A 293 0.46 10.13 18.71
N PHE A 294 0.79 9.33 19.74
CA PHE A 294 0.21 9.49 21.07
C PHE A 294 0.91 10.61 21.83
N ALA A 295 0.29 11.79 21.80
CA ALA A 295 0.75 12.97 22.53
C ALA A 295 -0.44 13.65 23.22
N PRO A 296 -0.95 13.09 24.34
CA PRO A 296 -2.16 13.55 25.02
C PRO A 296 -2.06 15.01 25.51
N GLU A 297 -0.85 15.52 25.70
CA GLU A 297 -0.56 16.91 26.04
C GLU A 297 -0.85 17.91 24.90
N ILE A 298 -0.89 17.48 23.64
CA ILE A 298 -1.12 18.34 22.46
C ILE A 298 -2.38 17.97 21.68
N VAL A 299 -2.78 16.69 21.63
CA VAL A 299 -3.99 16.26 20.93
C VAL A 299 -4.58 15.00 21.57
N SER A 300 -5.90 14.90 21.62
CA SER A 300 -6.57 13.66 22.05
C SER A 300 -6.49 12.62 20.93
N ARG A 301 -5.43 11.79 20.93
CA ARG A 301 -5.20 10.61 20.08
C ARG A 301 -5.73 10.75 18.64
N THR A 302 -4.89 11.24 17.74
CA THR A 302 -5.19 11.30 16.30
C THR A 302 -4.26 10.33 15.57
N LEU A 303 -4.80 9.38 14.79
CA LEU A 303 -3.99 8.55 13.91
C LEU A 303 -3.77 9.29 12.59
N THR A 304 -2.75 10.15 12.56
CA THR A 304 -2.36 10.94 11.38
C THR A 304 -2.24 10.06 10.14
N HIS A 305 -1.59 8.89 10.29
CA HIS A 305 -1.36 7.97 9.18
C HIS A 305 -2.67 7.50 8.52
N THR A 306 -3.75 7.28 9.28
CA THR A 306 -5.03 6.80 8.74
C THR A 306 -5.75 7.82 7.86
N HIS A 307 -5.42 9.11 8.00
CA HIS A 307 -5.94 10.15 7.11
C HIS A 307 -5.15 10.23 5.81
N ARG A 308 -3.87 9.83 5.81
CA ARG A 308 -2.96 9.99 4.68
C ARG A 308 -2.84 8.73 3.83
N TYR A 309 -2.81 7.55 4.45
CA TYR A 309 -2.53 6.28 3.80
C TYR A 309 -3.70 5.33 4.01
N HIS A 310 -4.69 5.42 3.12
CA HIS A 310 -5.84 4.54 3.16
C HIS A 310 -5.46 3.11 2.80
N VAL A 311 -5.78 2.20 3.71
CA VAL A 311 -5.71 0.76 3.47
C VAL A 311 -7.10 0.18 3.23
N PRO A 312 -7.20 -0.90 2.46
CA PRO A 312 -8.44 -1.53 2.02
C PRO A 312 -8.94 -2.60 3.00
N TYR A 313 -8.93 -2.25 4.29
CA TYR A 313 -9.18 -3.15 5.41
C TYR A 313 -10.54 -3.87 5.35
N ARG A 314 -11.58 -3.23 4.79
CA ARG A 314 -12.92 -3.85 4.64
C ARG A 314 -12.89 -5.02 3.66
N SER A 315 -12.15 -4.89 2.57
CA SER A 315 -12.06 -5.93 1.53
C SER A 315 -11.21 -7.12 1.98
N SER A 316 -10.32 -6.92 2.94
CA SER A 316 -9.50 -7.99 3.55
C SER A 316 -10.13 -8.61 4.82
N GLY A 317 -11.30 -8.12 5.25
CA GLY A 317 -11.95 -8.56 6.47
C GLY A 317 -11.20 -8.15 7.76
N SER A 318 -10.30 -7.17 7.69
CA SER A 318 -9.64 -6.61 8.87
C SER A 318 -10.62 -5.75 9.68
N THR A 319 -10.46 -5.74 11.00
CA THR A 319 -11.28 -4.96 11.94
C THR A 319 -10.84 -3.50 12.05
N ALA A 320 -9.64 -3.17 11.57
CA ALA A 320 -9.03 -1.85 11.71
C ALA A 320 -8.35 -1.39 10.41
N PRO A 321 -8.28 -0.07 10.15
CA PRO A 321 -7.70 0.50 8.94
C PRO A 321 -6.17 0.68 9.03
N PHE A 322 -5.44 -0.33 9.53
CA PHE A 322 -3.98 -0.34 9.65
C PHE A 322 -3.41 -1.74 9.85
#